data_AF-A0A377YWZ2-F1
#
_entry.id   AF-A0A377YWZ2-F1
#
_cell.length_a   1.000
_cell.length_b   1.000
_cell.length_c   1.000
_cell.angle_alpha   90.00
_cell.angle_beta   90.00
_cell.angle_gamma   90.00
#
_symmetry.space_group_name_H-M   'P 1'
#
loop_
_entity.id
_entity.type
_entity.pdbx_description
1 polymer ?
#
loop_
_entity_poly.entity_id
_entity_poly.type
_entity_poly.pdbx_seq_one_letter_code
_entity_poly.pdbx_strand_id
1 'polypeptide(L)'
;MEWFSDIKNSKIDLSIIIPMYNVEDYIIETLNSMRGVRGFKVELILVDDGSTDNTLNLAKEWANSSDFDTFILSKRKWGAINSKEFRFK
;
A
#
# COMPACT_ATOMS: atom_id res chain seq x y z
N MET A 1 -36.03 14.39 4.42
CA MET A 1 -34.75 14.62 5.12
C MET A 1 -33.89 13.37 4.98
N GLU A 2 -33.24 13.15 3.83
CA GLU A 2 -32.32 12.02 3.62
C GLU A 2 -31.16 12.39 2.67
N TRP A 3 -30.54 13.57 2.85
CA TRP A 3 -29.35 13.94 2.07
C TRP A 3 -28.02 13.68 2.81
N PHE A 4 -28.07 13.16 4.05
CA PHE A 4 -26.87 12.88 4.85
C PHE A 4 -26.30 11.47 4.66
N SER A 5 -27.03 10.55 4.01
CA SER A 5 -26.56 9.20 3.70
C SER A 5 -25.47 9.17 2.62
N ASP A 6 -25.39 10.21 1.80
CA ASP A 6 -24.41 10.33 0.71
C ASP A 6 -23.07 10.93 1.17
N ILE A 7 -23.01 11.43 2.42
CA ILE A 7 -21.74 11.75 3.12
C ILE A 7 -21.29 10.52 3.93
N LYS A 8 -21.44 9.31 3.37
CA LYS A 8 -20.62 8.17 3.80
C LYS A 8 -19.21 8.43 3.31
N ASN A 9 -18.51 9.25 4.09
CA ASN A 9 -17.06 9.30 4.17
C ASN A 9 -16.54 7.89 3.89
N SER A 10 -15.62 7.78 2.95
CA SER A 10 -14.88 6.56 2.64
C SER A 10 -13.98 6.17 3.83
N LYS A 11 -14.59 5.96 5.00
CA LYS A 11 -13.93 5.74 6.27
C LYS A 11 -13.16 4.44 6.15
N ILE A 12 -11.84 4.56 6.12
CA ILE A 12 -10.94 3.44 6.34
C ILE A 12 -11.15 3.01 7.80
N ASP A 13 -11.43 1.73 8.01
CA ASP A 13 -11.60 1.17 9.35
C ASP A 13 -10.27 0.73 9.94
N LEU A 14 -9.31 0.37 9.07
CA LEU A 14 -8.00 -0.14 9.44
C LEU A 14 -6.94 0.27 8.41
N SER A 15 -5.87 0.93 8.87
CA SER A 15 -4.67 1.17 8.07
C SER A 15 -3.57 0.19 8.50
N ILE A 16 -2.99 -0.53 7.55
CA ILE A 16 -1.91 -1.50 7.80
C ILE A 16 -0.63 -0.98 7.14
N ILE A 17 0.43 -0.84 7.95
CA ILE A 17 1.75 -0.40 7.48
C ILE A 17 2.63 -1.64 7.30
N ILE A 18 3.18 -1.80 6.09
CA ILE A 18 4.03 -2.94 5.72
C ILE A 18 5.41 -2.40 5.32
N PRO A 19 6.42 -2.48 6.20
CA PRO A 19 7.79 -2.19 5.80
C PRO A 19 8.33 -3.28 4.88
N MET A 20 9.06 -2.90 3.84
CA MET A 20 9.66 -3.80 2.87
C MET A 20 11.10 -3.38 2.55
N TYR A 21 12.03 -4.33 2.58
CA TYR A 21 13.43 -4.13 2.22
C TYR A 21 14.05 -5.45 1.76
N ASN A 22 14.34 -5.56 0.47
CA ASN A 22 14.91 -6.77 -0.14
C ASN A 22 14.11 -8.06 0.16
N VAL A 23 12.81 -8.02 -0.12
CA VAL A 23 11.82 -9.04 0.21
C VAL A 23 11.08 -9.58 -1.03
N GLU A 24 11.71 -9.52 -2.21
CA GLU A 24 11.06 -9.86 -3.48
C GLU A 24 10.41 -11.26 -3.51
N ASP A 25 11.01 -12.23 -2.81
CA ASP A 25 10.55 -13.62 -2.78
C ASP A 25 9.20 -13.81 -2.09
N TYR A 26 8.82 -12.92 -1.16
CA TYR A 26 7.63 -13.11 -0.30
C TYR A 26 6.71 -11.90 -0.23
N ILE A 27 7.05 -10.78 -0.87
CA ILE A 27 6.21 -9.58 -0.86
C ILE A 27 4.82 -9.86 -1.45
N ILE A 28 4.74 -10.63 -2.54
CA ILE A 28 3.46 -10.94 -3.19
C ILE A 28 2.58 -11.84 -2.31
N GLU A 29 3.16 -12.84 -1.66
CA GLU A 29 2.43 -13.70 -0.71
C GLU A 29 1.89 -12.87 0.46
N THR A 30 2.74 -12.01 1.01
CA THR A 30 2.38 -11.10 2.12
C THR A 30 1.21 -10.21 1.73
N LEU A 31 1.27 -9.55 0.56
CA LEU A 31 0.20 -8.67 0.09
C LEU A 31 -1.08 -9.44 -0.22
N ASN A 32 -0.99 -10.63 -0.82
CA ASN A 32 -2.15 -11.48 -1.09
C ASN A 32 -2.85 -11.94 0.20
N SER A 33 -2.11 -12.12 1.30
CA SER A 33 -2.68 -12.49 2.59
C SER A 33 -3.65 -11.43 3.14
N MET A 34 -3.50 -10.16 2.72
CA MET A 34 -4.39 -9.07 3.14
C MET A 34 -5.83 -9.28 2.66
N ARG A 35 -6.05 -10.05 1.60
CA ARG A 35 -7.40 -10.44 1.12
C ARG A 35 -8.17 -11.29 2.15
N GLY A 36 -7.47 -11.86 3.13
CA GLY A 36 -8.08 -12.60 4.24
C GLY A 36 -8.67 -11.72 5.34
N VAL A 37 -8.35 -10.42 5.38
CA VAL A 37 -8.90 -9.48 6.36
C VAL A 37 -10.35 -9.17 5.98
N ARG A 38 -11.29 -9.55 6.85
CA ARG A 38 -12.74 -9.41 6.61
C ARG A 38 -13.37 -8.42 7.57
N GLY A 39 -14.42 -7.75 7.13
CA GLY A 39 -15.24 -6.86 7.97
C GLY A 39 -14.66 -5.46 8.18
N PHE A 40 -13.57 -5.12 7.51
CA PHE A 40 -12.92 -3.81 7.57
C PHE A 40 -12.66 -3.28 6.16
N LYS A 41 -12.86 -1.99 5.96
CA LYS A 41 -12.28 -1.29 4.81
C LYS A 41 -10.82 -0.98 5.13
N VAL A 42 -9.91 -1.64 4.41
CA VAL A 42 -8.47 -1.59 4.68
C VAL A 42 -7.76 -0.63 3.73
N GLU A 43 -6.84 0.16 4.29
CA GLU A 43 -5.82 0.92 3.58
C GLU A 43 -4.45 0.28 3.81
N LEU A 44 -3.64 0.18 2.77
CA LEU A 44 -2.28 -0.38 2.86
C LEU A 44 -1.24 0.73 2.66
N ILE A 45 -0.27 0.80 3.55
CA ILE A 45 0.85 1.74 3.45
C ILE A 45 2.14 0.93 3.38
N LEU A 46 2.70 0.81 2.18
CA LEU A 46 3.92 0.06 1.92
C LEU A 46 5.13 1.00 2.02
N VAL A 47 6.10 0.66 2.86
CA VAL A 47 7.27 1.52 3.12
C VAL A 47 8.54 0.81 2.67
N ASP A 48 9.12 1.26 1.57
CA ASP A 48 10.37 0.77 1.02
C ASP A 48 11.57 1.65 1.46
N ASP A 49 12.48 1.09 2.25
CA ASP A 49 13.71 1.78 2.69
C ASP A 49 14.86 1.65 1.66
N GLY A 50 14.51 1.68 0.37
CA GLY A 50 15.47 1.64 -0.73
C GLY A 50 15.96 0.22 -1.03
N SER A 51 15.02 -0.70 -1.21
CA SER A 51 15.34 -2.05 -1.72
C SER A 51 16.19 -1.97 -2.98
N THR A 52 17.11 -2.91 -3.10
CA THR A 52 18.02 -3.06 -4.24
C THR A 52 17.61 -4.16 -5.20
N ASP A 53 16.64 -4.98 -4.79
CA ASP A 53 16.03 -6.05 -5.55
C ASP A 53 14.71 -5.59 -6.22
N ASN A 54 13.88 -6.51 -6.69
CA ASN A 54 12.63 -6.22 -7.38
C ASN A 54 11.43 -5.92 -6.44
N THR A 55 11.63 -5.85 -5.12
CA THR A 55 10.58 -5.64 -4.10
C THR A 55 9.63 -4.49 -4.46
N LEU A 56 10.19 -3.32 -4.74
CA LEU A 56 9.41 -2.10 -4.98
C LEU A 56 8.56 -2.20 -6.26
N ASN A 57 9.07 -2.88 -7.29
CA ASN A 57 8.34 -3.04 -8.55
C ASN A 57 7.19 -4.03 -8.38
N LEU A 58 7.45 -5.17 -7.74
CA LEU A 58 6.42 -6.16 -7.42
C LEU A 58 5.30 -5.56 -6.58
N ALA A 59 5.63 -4.75 -5.57
CA ALA A 59 4.65 -4.05 -4.75
C ALA A 59 3.78 -3.07 -5.56
N LYS A 60 4.38 -2.34 -6.51
CA LYS A 60 3.65 -1.42 -7.40
C LYS A 60 2.74 -2.15 -8.38
N GLU A 61 3.23 -3.21 -9.01
CA GLU A 61 2.44 -4.02 -9.94
C GLU A 61 1.24 -4.64 -9.23
N TRP A 62 1.46 -5.19 -8.04
CA TRP A 62 0.37 -5.71 -7.21
C TRP A 62 -0.63 -4.62 -6.85
N ALA A 63 -0.16 -3.47 -6.35
CA ALA A 63 -1.03 -2.36 -5.93
C ALA A 63 -1.89 -1.83 -7.09
N ASN A 64 -1.36 -1.74 -8.31
CA ASN A 64 -2.11 -1.35 -9.51
C ASN A 64 -3.24 -2.33 -9.88
N SER A 65 -3.16 -3.58 -9.44
CA SER A 65 -4.11 -4.64 -9.76
C SER A 65 -5.01 -5.04 -8.58
N SER A 66 -4.84 -4.36 -7.44
CA SER A 66 -5.54 -4.67 -6.19
C SER A 66 -6.70 -3.70 -5.94
N ASP A 67 -7.75 -4.15 -5.26
CA ASP A 67 -8.87 -3.28 -4.83
C ASP A 67 -8.59 -2.50 -3.53
N PHE A 68 -7.34 -2.48 -3.05
CA PHE A 68 -6.94 -1.79 -1.82
C PHE A 68 -6.48 -0.36 -2.13
N ASP A 69 -6.96 0.63 -1.35
CA ASP A 69 -6.35 1.98 -1.34
C ASP A 69 -4.93 1.81 -0.78
N THR A 70 -3.94 1.94 -1.68
CA THR A 70 -2.56 1.58 -1.39
C THR A 70 -1.64 2.77 -1.60
N PHE A 71 -0.88 3.10 -0.57
CA PHE A 71 0.16 4.11 -0.58
C PHE A 71 1.52 3.44 -0.55
N ILE A 72 2.43 3.86 -1.43
CA ILE A 72 3.81 3.38 -1.42
C ILE A 72 4.74 4.54 -1.16
N LEU A 73 5.45 4.48 -0.04
CA LEU A 73 6.50 5.40 0.37
C LEU A 73 7.84 4.74 0.06
N SER A 74 8.64 5.32 -0.84
CA SER A 74 9.96 4.75 -1.18
C SER A 74 11.08 5.77 -1.01
N LYS A 75 12.17 5.32 -0.40
CA LYS A 75 13.43 6.06 -0.34
C LYS A 75 14.22 5.84 -1.63
N ARG A 76 14.63 6.92 -2.31
CA ARG A 76 15.60 6.80 -3.41
C ARG A 76 17.02 6.67 -2.89
N LYS A 77 17.85 5.91 -3.61
CA LYS A 77 19.29 5.81 -3.36
C LYS A 77 19.95 7.20 -3.32
N TRP A 78 20.88 7.33 -2.38
CA TRP A 78 21.62 8.52 -1.97
C TRP A 78 21.91 9.54 -3.08
N GLY A 79 21.35 10.74 -2.93
CA GLY A 79 21.59 11.90 -3.81
C GLY A 79 20.53 13.00 -3.68
N ALA A 80 19.32 12.69 -3.21
CA ALA A 80 18.30 13.68 -2.90
C ALA A 80 17.40 13.18 -1.75
N ILE A 81 17.25 13.99 -0.70
CA ILE A 81 16.22 13.78 0.31
C ILE A 81 14.88 14.08 -0.36
N ASN A 82 14.24 13.07 -0.95
CA ASN A 82 12.90 13.18 -1.52
C ASN A 82 12.23 11.80 -1.44
N SER A 83 11.32 11.63 -0.48
CA SER A 83 10.36 10.53 -0.47
C SER A 83 9.41 10.69 -1.65
N LYS A 84 9.23 9.65 -2.46
CA LYS A 84 8.14 9.62 -3.45
C LYS A 84 6.98 8.83 -2.87
N GLU A 85 5.83 9.50 -2.81
CA GLU A 85 4.54 8.90 -2.49
C GLU A 85 3.86 8.51 -3.80
N PHE A 86 3.40 7.27 -3.89
CA PHE A 86 2.56 6.79 -4.97
C PHE A 86 1.23 6.33 -4.38
N ARG A 87 0.12 6.75 -4.99
CA ARG A 87 -1.22 6.34 -4.58
C ARG A 87 -1.87 5.51 -5.66
N PHE A 88 -2.40 4.36 -5.26
CA PHE A 88 -3.11 3.39 -6.10
C PHE A 88 -4.53 3.19 -5.55
N LYS A 89 -5.49 2.91 -6.43
CA LYS A 89 -6.93 2.80 -6.12
C LYS A 89 -7.42 1.37 -6.27
#